data_AF-A0A381RDW6-F1
#
_entry.id   AF-A0A381RDW6-F1
#
_cell.length_a   1.000
_cell.length_b   1.000
_cell.length_c   1.000
_cell.angle_alpha   90.00
_cell.angle_beta   90.00
_cell.angle_gamma   90.00
#
_symmetry.space_group_name_H-M   'P 1'
#
loop_
_entity.id
_entity.type
_entity.pdbx_description
1 polymer ?
#
loop_
_entity_poly.entity_id
_entity_poly.type
_entity_poly.pdbx_seq_one_letter_code
_entity_poly.pdbx_strand_id
1 'polypeptide(L)' 'MVREHRAKAICDLCAVRGQCLKFAVERREAHGIWGGTSESERRVLIGATG' A
#
# COMPACT_ATOMS: atom_id res chain seq x y z
N MET A 1 -4.61 7.42 -12.05
CA MET A 1 -5.94 6.82 -11.82
C MET A 1 -6.10 5.40 -12.39
N VAL A 2 -6.22 5.14 -13.71
CA VAL A 2 -6.51 3.76 -14.23
C VAL A 2 -5.46 2.71 -13.84
N ARG A 3 -4.16 3.05 -13.90
CA ARG A 3 -3.07 2.13 -13.52
C ARG A 3 -3.09 1.77 -12.03
N GLU A 4 -3.36 2.75 -11.17
CA GLU A 4 -3.43 2.54 -9.72
C GLU A 4 -4.64 1.70 -9.36
N HIS A 5 -5.79 1.96 -10.00
CA HIS A 5 -7.00 1.16 -9.79
C HIS A 5 -6.78 -0.30 -10.17
N ARG A 6 -6.10 -0.56 -11.30
CA ARG A 6 -5.75 -1.92 -11.73
C ARG A 6 -4.79 -2.61 -10.76
N ALA A 7 -3.79 -1.88 -10.26
CA ALA A 7 -2.84 -2.43 -9.28
C ALA A 7 -3.53 -2.74 -7.94
N LYS A 8 -4.43 -1.87 -7.48
CA LYS A 8 -5.24 -2.09 -6.28
C LYS A 8 -6.15 -3.32 -6.41
N ALA A 9 -6.80 -3.49 -7.56
CA ALA A 9 -7.63 -4.67 -7.83
C ALA A 9 -6.82 -5.98 -7.78
N ILE A 10 -5.54 -5.97 -8.18
CA ILE A 10 -4.66 -7.13 -8.02
C ILE A 10 -4.36 -7.37 -6.53
N CYS A 11 -4.12 -6.32 -5.75
CA CYS A 11 -3.91 -6.44 -4.31
C CYS A 11 -5.11 -7.02 -3.56
N ASP A 12 -6.34 -6.78 -4.02
CA ASP A 12 -7.55 -7.33 -3.40
C ASP A 12 -7.62 -8.87 -3.47
N LEU A 13 -6.97 -9.47 -4.48
CA LEU A 13 -6.89 -10.93 -4.65
C LEU A 13 -5.65 -11.54 -3.99
N CYS A 14 -4.79 -10.73 -3.37
CA CYS A 14 -3.51 -11.16 -2.84
C CYS A 14 -3.64 -11.66 -1.40
N ALA A 15 -3.36 -12.95 -1.17
CA ALA A 15 -3.42 -13.57 0.16
C ALA A 15 -2.50 -12.90 1.21
N VAL A 16 -1.42 -12.26 0.78
CA VAL A 16 -0.44 -11.59 1.65
C VAL A 16 -0.63 -10.08 1.72
N ARG A 17 -1.79 -9.54 1.30
CA ARG A 17 -2.06 -8.09 1.25
C ARG A 17 -1.71 -7.38 2.56
N GLY A 18 -2.11 -7.94 3.71
CA GLY A 18 -1.82 -7.36 5.02
C GLY A 18 -0.32 -7.35 5.36
N GLN A 19 0.40 -8.44 5.06
CA GLN A 19 1.84 -8.53 5.28
C GLN A 19 2.61 -7.58 4.35
N CYS A 20 2.19 -7.48 3.10
CA CYS A 20 2.74 -6.54 2.11
C CYS A 20 2.56 -5.09 2.58
N LEU A 21 1.38 -4.72 3.08
CA LEU A 21 1.13 -3.39 3.63
C LEU A 21 2.02 -3.11 4.85
N LYS A 22 2.07 -4.06 5.80
CA LYS A 22 2.88 -3.94 7.02
C LYS A 22 4.35 -3.69 6.69
N PHE A 23 4.91 -4.51 5.79
CA PHE A 23 6.28 -4.35 5.32
C PHE A 23 6.53 -2.96 4.71
N ALA A 24 5.61 -2.49 3.86
CA ALA A 24 5.75 -1.20 3.19
C ALA A 24 5.65 -0.02 4.16
N VAL A 25 4.83 -0.12 5.22
CA VAL A 25 4.72 0.89 6.28
C VAL A 25 5.97 0.90 7.16
N GLU A 26 6.42 -0.27 7.63
CA GLU A 26 7.60 -0.42 8.49
C GLU A 26 8.87 0.11 7.81
N ARG A 27 9.02 -0.14 6.52
CA ARG A 27 10.18 0.31 5.73
C ARG A 27 10.02 1.70 5.12
N ARG A 28 8.88 2.34 5.35
CA ARG A 28 8.53 3.65 4.78
C ARG A 28 8.76 3.69 3.27
N GLU A 29 8.28 2.65 2.57
CA GLU A 29 8.46 2.54 1.13
C GLU A 29 7.86 3.74 0.41
N ALA A 30 8.70 4.43 -0.35
CA ALA A 30 8.40 5.76 -0.88
C ALA A 30 7.56 5.73 -2.15
N HIS A 31 7.47 4.59 -2.85
CA HIS A 31 6.85 4.53 -4.18
C HIS A 31 6.00 3.28 -4.39
N GLY A 32 5.06 3.38 -5.34
CA GLY A 32 4.26 2.25 -5.84
C GLY A 32 3.03 1.90 -5.00
N ILE A 33 2.28 0.89 -5.45
CA ILE A 33 1.12 0.34 -4.73
C ILE A 33 1.55 -0.85 -3.88
N TRP A 34 1.26 -0.81 -2.58
CA TRP A 34 1.59 -1.90 -1.65
C TRP A 34 0.38 -2.21 -0.77
N GLY A 35 0.00 -3.49 -0.71
CA GLY A 35 -1.17 -3.93 0.07
C GLY A 35 -2.48 -3.22 -0.27
N GLY A 36 -2.62 -2.72 -1.50
CA GLY A 36 -3.78 -1.94 -1.95
C GLY A 36 -3.74 -0.45 -1.59
N THR A 37 -2.61 0.07 -1.11
CA THR A 37 -2.42 1.49 -0.78
C THR A 37 -1.49 2.18 -1.77
N SER A 38 -1.86 3.38 -2.22
CA SER A 38 -0.96 4.30 -2.93
C SER A 38 0.07 4.90 -1.99
N GLU A 39 1.07 5.58 -2.55
CA GLU A 39 2.04 6.35 -1.77
C GLU A 39 1.34 7.36 -0.85
N SER A 40 0.39 8.13 -1.39
CA SER A 40 -0.36 9.14 -0.64
C SER A 40 -1.16 8.53 0.51
N GLU A 41 -1.87 7.43 0.26
CA GLU A 41 -2.62 6.71 1.31
C GLU A 41 -1.68 6.17 2.39
N ARG A 42 -0.52 5.64 2.00
CA ARG A 42 0.45 5.08 2.95
C ARG A 42 1.15 6.14 3.79
N ARG A 43 1.42 7.33 3.23
CA ARG A 43 1.95 8.47 4.01
C ARG A 43 1.03 8.84 5.17
N VAL A 44 -0.29 8.77 4.98
CA VAL A 44 -1.27 8.98 6.06
C VAL A 44 -1.15 7.87 7.11
N LEU A 45 -1.03 6.61 6.71
CA LEU A 45 -0.85 5.49 7.64
C LEU A 45 0.44 5.60 8.46
N ILE A 46 1.56 5.96 7.83
CA ILE A 46 2.84 6.16 8.51
C ILE A 46 2.76 7.34 9.48
N GLY A 47 2.08 8.43 9.09
CA GLY A 47 1.86 9.61 9.93
C GLY A 47 0.90 9.37 11.11
N ALA A 48 -0.07 8.46 10.97
CA ALA A 48 -1.00 8.08 12.02
C ALA A 48 -0.43 7.08 13.04
N THR A 49 0.78 6.55 12.79
CA THR A 49 1.51 5.66 13.71
C THR A 49 2.51 6.43 14.58
N GLY A 50 2.36 7.76 14.68
CA GLY A 50 3.13 8.66 15.55
C GLY A 50 2.38 9.02 16.82
#